data_AF-A0A933JSM7-F1
#
_entry.id   AF-A0A933JSM7-F1
#
_cell.length_a   1.000
_cell.length_b   1.000
_cell.length_c   1.000
_cell.angle_alpha   90.00
_cell.angle_beta   90.00
_cell.angle_gamma   90.00
#
_symmetry.space_group_name_H-M   'P 1'
#
loop_
_entity.id
_entity.type
_entity.pdbx_description
1 polymer ?
#
loop_
_entity_poly.entity_id
_entity_poly.type
_entity_poly.pdbx_seq_one_letter_code
_entity_poly.pdbx_strand_id
1 'polypeptide(L)'
;MTKRLSSGPSPTKASEAWTRGFAAAVREAAGDSGRLTAKKAKAMTGPYADNAQNFFEKAGRSWASVDTVIASGRRYVQRETEEAAGSDKKLSAVDIRKLPDDLSGDILALQGKAAPKADKPSVTKGLEDAVKAANVEGLNDYGKWFDVQTYPKSKSREDILRTIVGYDDLSDQEVNDWFSSTKGPAAVKGFAEIMRDVGKEELENREVDEPLNGEAAKALFDGVADSVQKSVVPAKLKGVELLEHSIAEDGDTAHSLLIAKKKDDSWLVVSYSDFPF
;
A
#
# COMPACT_ATOMS: atom_id res chain seq x y z
N MET A 1 11.78 26.47 -18.70
CA MET A 1 10.91 25.58 -19.51
C MET A 1 11.44 24.16 -19.43
N THR A 2 10.70 23.25 -18.81
CA THR A 2 11.07 21.82 -18.77
C THR A 2 10.87 21.23 -20.17
N LYS A 3 11.95 20.68 -20.76
CA LYS A 3 11.88 20.00 -22.06
C LYS A 3 10.93 18.81 -21.93
N ARG A 4 9.87 18.78 -22.74
CA ARG A 4 8.89 17.69 -22.75
C ARG A 4 9.57 16.36 -23.11
N LEU A 5 9.17 15.28 -22.43
CA LEU A 5 9.61 13.93 -22.75
C LEU A 5 9.00 13.49 -24.09
N SER A 6 9.77 12.70 -24.85
CA SER A 6 9.24 12.00 -26.04
C SER A 6 8.15 11.00 -25.64
N SER A 7 7.27 10.63 -26.57
CA SER A 7 6.36 9.49 -26.38
C SER A 7 7.19 8.21 -26.29
N GLY A 8 7.31 7.61 -25.09
CA GLY A 8 8.17 6.46 -24.85
C GLY A 8 9.59 6.80 -24.40
N PRO A 9 9.78 7.57 -23.30
CA PRO A 9 11.11 7.82 -22.78
C PRO A 9 11.70 6.53 -22.21
N SER A 10 13.03 6.38 -22.27
CA SER A 10 13.71 5.36 -21.47
C SER A 10 13.61 5.71 -19.98
N PRO A 11 13.72 4.73 -19.07
CA PRO A 11 13.76 4.96 -17.62
C PRO A 11 14.74 6.08 -17.22
N THR A 12 15.97 6.03 -17.74
CA THR A 12 16.98 7.08 -17.51
C THR A 12 16.51 8.47 -17.92
N LYS A 13 15.87 8.61 -19.09
CA LYS A 13 15.38 9.92 -19.56
C LYS A 13 14.20 10.41 -18.73
N ALA A 14 13.32 9.52 -18.30
CA ALA A 14 12.20 9.82 -17.41
C ALA A 14 12.70 10.28 -16.04
N SER A 15 13.60 9.52 -15.41
CA SER A 15 14.23 9.85 -14.14
C SER A 15 14.96 11.18 -14.19
N GLU A 16 15.76 11.45 -15.22
CA GLU A 16 16.46 12.73 -15.39
C GLU A 16 15.49 13.92 -15.53
N ALA A 17 14.42 13.76 -16.30
CA ALA A 17 13.43 14.82 -16.48
C ALA A 17 12.65 15.11 -15.21
N TRP A 18 12.20 14.06 -14.52
CA TRP A 18 11.51 14.16 -13.25
C TRP A 18 12.40 14.78 -12.17
N THR A 19 13.65 14.31 -12.06
CA THR A 19 14.62 14.81 -11.06
C THR A 19 14.88 16.30 -11.20
N ARG A 20 14.85 16.86 -12.42
CA ARG A 20 15.00 18.31 -12.61
C ARG A 20 13.84 19.10 -11.99
N GLY A 21 12.61 18.61 -12.16
CA GLY A 21 11.41 19.24 -11.57
C GLY A 21 11.42 19.10 -10.05
N PHE A 22 11.62 17.87 -9.57
CA PHE A 22 11.73 17.57 -8.14
C PHE A 22 12.81 18.40 -7.43
N ALA A 23 14.00 18.52 -8.04
CA ALA A 23 15.09 19.31 -7.49
C ALA A 23 14.76 20.80 -7.38
N ALA A 24 14.00 21.36 -8.31
CA ALA A 24 13.54 22.74 -8.22
C ALA A 24 12.57 22.92 -7.04
N ALA A 25 11.56 22.04 -6.93
CA ALA A 25 10.57 22.09 -5.86
C ALA A 25 11.19 21.91 -4.46
N VAL A 26 12.11 20.95 -4.31
CA VAL A 26 12.83 20.71 -3.05
C VAL A 26 13.70 21.90 -2.65
N ARG A 27 14.42 22.51 -3.60
CA ARG A 27 15.26 23.69 -3.34
C ARG A 27 14.42 24.90 -2.94
N GLU A 28 13.31 25.13 -3.65
CA GLU A 28 12.36 26.20 -3.33
C GLU A 28 11.81 26.02 -1.91
N ALA A 29 11.34 24.82 -1.56
CA ALA A 29 10.81 24.54 -0.23
C ALA A 29 11.88 24.63 0.88
N ALA A 30 13.12 24.24 0.59
CA ALA A 30 14.22 24.35 1.53
C ALA A 30 14.60 25.83 1.80
N GLY A 31 14.56 26.68 0.78
CA GLY A 31 15.10 28.04 0.84
C GLY A 31 16.63 28.03 1.05
N ASP A 32 17.16 29.05 1.74
CA ASP A 32 18.61 29.23 1.89
C ASP A 32 19.28 28.26 2.89
N SER A 33 18.52 27.41 3.57
CA SER A 33 19.07 26.53 4.62
C SER A 33 19.90 25.36 4.10
N GLY A 34 19.82 25.04 2.80
CA GLY A 34 20.40 23.83 2.21
C GLY A 34 19.82 22.51 2.77
N ARG A 35 18.75 22.60 3.59
CA ARG A 35 18.11 21.47 4.27
C ARG A 35 16.61 21.54 4.11
N LEU A 36 16.00 20.43 3.70
CA LEU A 36 14.56 20.25 3.74
C LEU A 36 14.18 19.58 5.06
N THR A 37 13.13 20.08 5.71
CA THR A 37 12.56 19.49 6.94
C THR A 37 11.25 18.78 6.62
N ALA A 38 10.86 17.78 7.40
CA ALA A 38 9.58 17.09 7.25
C ALA A 38 8.39 18.08 7.29
N LYS A 39 8.44 19.09 8.15
CA LYS A 39 7.42 20.16 8.22
C LYS A 39 7.32 20.96 6.91
N LYS A 40 8.47 21.34 6.33
CA LYS A 40 8.53 22.04 5.03
C LYS A 40 8.06 21.15 3.88
N ALA A 41 8.44 19.88 3.87
CA ALA A 41 7.96 18.91 2.88
C ALA A 41 6.43 18.74 2.94
N LYS A 42 5.86 18.65 4.16
CA LYS A 42 4.40 18.59 4.38
C LYS A 42 3.67 19.86 3.90
N ALA A 43 4.35 21.00 3.88
CA ALA A 43 3.81 22.26 3.39
C ALA A 43 3.98 22.44 1.87
N MET A 44 4.72 21.56 1.18
CA MET A 44 4.83 21.61 -0.28
C MET A 44 3.47 21.32 -0.91
N THR A 45 3.18 22.02 -2.01
CA THR A 45 1.96 21.83 -2.82
C THR A 45 2.33 21.75 -4.29
N GLY A 46 1.50 21.08 -5.09
CA GLY A 46 1.72 20.92 -6.52
C GLY A 46 2.51 19.65 -6.85
N PRO A 47 3.03 19.53 -8.08
CA PRO A 47 3.82 18.36 -8.50
C PRO A 47 4.96 18.10 -7.53
N TYR A 48 5.34 16.82 -7.34
CA TYR A 48 6.49 16.39 -6.53
C TYR A 48 6.34 16.48 -5.00
N ALA A 49 5.25 17.09 -4.50
CA ALA A 49 5.08 17.34 -3.07
C ALA A 49 4.91 16.06 -2.25
N ASP A 50 4.12 15.13 -2.76
CA ASP A 50 3.90 13.79 -2.22
C ASP A 50 5.20 12.98 -2.15
N ASN A 51 6.04 12.98 -3.19
CA ASN A 51 7.31 12.24 -3.13
C ASN A 51 8.27 12.81 -2.07
N ALA A 52 8.25 14.13 -1.87
CA ALA A 52 9.04 14.77 -0.82
C ALA A 52 8.52 14.41 0.59
N GLN A 53 7.20 14.31 0.77
CA GLN A 53 6.57 13.85 2.01
C GLN A 53 6.89 12.38 2.28
N ASN A 54 6.70 11.51 1.28
CA ASN A 54 7.00 10.08 1.33
C ASN A 54 8.45 9.80 1.74
N PHE A 55 9.41 10.62 1.29
CA PHE A 55 10.81 10.49 1.71
C PHE A 55 10.97 10.61 3.23
N PHE A 56 10.35 11.61 3.86
CA PHE A 56 10.50 11.83 5.30
C PHE A 56 9.71 10.84 6.14
N GLU A 57 8.52 10.45 5.68
CA GLU A 57 7.70 9.41 6.32
C GLU A 57 8.46 8.07 6.34
N LYS A 58 9.01 7.63 5.20
CA LYS A 58 9.75 6.37 5.11
C LYS A 58 11.12 6.41 5.80
N ALA A 59 11.81 7.54 5.77
CA ALA A 59 13.12 7.66 6.39
C ALA A 59 13.07 7.81 7.92
N GLY A 60 11.91 8.16 8.49
CA GLY A 60 11.76 8.44 9.93
C GLY A 60 12.61 9.63 10.40
N ARG A 61 12.94 10.57 9.51
CA ARG A 61 13.84 11.72 9.81
C ARG A 61 13.05 13.01 9.85
N SER A 62 13.46 13.93 10.72
CA SER A 62 12.86 15.28 10.79
C SER A 62 13.46 16.26 9.78
N TRP A 63 14.66 15.99 9.25
CA TRP A 63 15.33 16.79 8.23
C TRP A 63 16.37 15.99 7.42
N ALA A 64 16.70 16.48 6.23
CA ALA A 64 17.76 15.96 5.38
C ALA A 64 18.37 17.08 4.53
N SER A 65 19.60 16.88 4.04
CA SER A 65 20.18 17.82 3.07
C SER A 65 19.39 17.78 1.76
N VAL A 66 19.30 18.91 1.07
CA VAL A 66 18.62 19.00 -0.23
C VAL A 66 19.16 17.97 -1.22
N ASP A 67 20.48 17.80 -1.29
CA ASP A 67 21.11 16.84 -2.20
C ASP A 67 20.77 15.38 -1.85
N THR A 68 20.65 15.06 -0.56
CA THR A 68 20.21 13.72 -0.12
C THR A 68 18.79 13.42 -0.59
N VAL A 69 17.87 14.38 -0.42
CA VAL A 69 16.46 14.23 -0.85
C VAL A 69 16.38 14.06 -2.36
N ILE A 70 17.08 14.91 -3.12
CA ILE A 70 17.12 14.85 -4.59
C ILE A 70 17.71 13.53 -5.09
N ALA A 71 18.83 13.09 -4.52
CA ALA A 71 19.46 11.83 -4.89
C ALA A 71 18.56 10.64 -4.58
N SER A 72 17.82 10.67 -3.47
CA SER A 72 16.84 9.65 -3.12
C SER A 72 15.69 9.62 -4.12
N GLY A 73 15.11 10.78 -4.45
CA GLY A 73 14.05 10.87 -5.46
C GLY A 73 14.49 10.34 -6.82
N ARG A 74 15.71 10.69 -7.27
CA ARG A 74 16.26 10.16 -8.54
C ARG A 74 16.36 8.63 -8.54
N ARG A 75 16.88 8.04 -7.46
CA ARG A 75 17.00 6.58 -7.33
C ARG A 75 15.63 5.90 -7.32
N TYR A 76 14.67 6.49 -6.60
CA TYR A 76 13.28 6.04 -6.58
C TYR A 76 12.70 6.00 -7.99
N VAL A 77 12.68 7.13 -8.70
CA VAL A 77 12.11 7.17 -10.05
C VAL A 77 12.85 6.27 -11.02
N GLN A 78 14.18 6.17 -10.95
CA GLN A 78 14.94 5.26 -11.80
C GLN A 78 14.47 3.81 -11.61
N ARG A 79 14.38 3.35 -10.36
CA ARG A 79 13.94 1.99 -10.04
C ARG A 79 12.52 1.72 -10.52
N GLU A 80 11.55 2.56 -10.13
CA GLU A 80 10.14 2.35 -10.48
C GLU A 80 9.94 2.37 -12.01
N THR A 81 10.67 3.24 -12.72
CA THR A 81 10.60 3.30 -14.19
C THR A 81 11.29 2.14 -14.88
N GLU A 82 12.38 1.59 -14.32
CA GLU A 82 13.00 0.37 -14.84
C GLU A 82 12.10 -0.84 -14.66
N GLU A 83 11.44 -0.96 -13.51
CA GLU A 83 10.50 -2.05 -13.23
C GLU A 83 9.23 -1.97 -14.09
N ALA A 84 8.73 -0.75 -14.33
CA ALA A 84 7.54 -0.55 -15.16
C ALA A 84 7.81 -0.77 -16.66
N ALA A 85 9.02 -0.46 -17.14
CA ALA A 85 9.36 -0.50 -18.56
C ALA A 85 9.23 -1.91 -19.16
N GLY A 86 8.70 -1.96 -20.39
CA GLY A 86 8.61 -3.21 -21.14
C GLY A 86 9.97 -3.74 -21.60
N SER A 87 9.95 -4.86 -22.34
CA SER A 87 11.16 -5.47 -22.90
C SER A 87 11.93 -4.55 -23.85
N ASP A 88 11.28 -3.52 -24.41
CA ASP A 88 11.88 -2.50 -25.26
C ASP A 88 12.64 -1.39 -24.47
N LYS A 89 12.66 -1.49 -23.13
CA LYS A 89 13.28 -0.54 -22.20
C LYS A 89 12.77 0.89 -22.38
N LYS A 90 11.51 1.03 -22.77
CA LYS A 90 10.81 2.32 -22.86
C LYS A 90 9.54 2.29 -22.04
N LEU A 91 9.11 3.47 -21.61
CA LEU A 91 7.86 3.67 -20.88
C LEU A 91 6.73 4.01 -21.85
N SER A 92 5.98 3.00 -22.27
CA SER A 92 4.72 3.24 -22.99
C SER A 92 3.69 3.92 -22.07
N ALA A 93 2.60 4.42 -22.65
CA ALA A 93 1.50 4.94 -21.84
C ALA A 93 0.86 3.88 -20.93
N VAL A 94 0.97 2.60 -21.29
CA VAL A 94 0.50 1.47 -20.47
C VAL A 94 1.47 1.20 -19.33
N ASP A 95 2.77 1.29 -19.57
CA ASP A 95 3.80 1.09 -18.54
C ASP A 95 3.75 2.17 -17.47
N ILE A 96 3.51 3.42 -17.87
CA ILE A 96 3.39 4.54 -16.92
C ILE A 96 2.22 4.35 -15.94
N ARG A 97 1.17 3.60 -16.31
CA ARG A 97 0.06 3.27 -15.40
C ARG A 97 0.43 2.24 -14.34
N LYS A 98 1.57 1.55 -14.49
CA LYS A 98 2.08 0.61 -13.48
C LYS A 98 2.92 1.32 -12.42
N LEU A 99 3.32 2.56 -12.66
CA LEU A 99 4.08 3.33 -11.68
C LEU A 99 3.19 3.62 -10.46
N PRO A 100 3.80 3.79 -9.28
CA PRO A 100 3.12 4.37 -8.13
C PRO A 100 2.37 5.66 -8.48
N ASP A 101 1.26 5.91 -7.80
CA ASP A 101 0.38 7.06 -8.08
C ASP A 101 1.12 8.40 -7.96
N ASP A 102 2.07 8.48 -7.03
CA ASP A 102 2.94 9.65 -6.81
C ASP A 102 3.97 9.88 -7.95
N LEU A 103 4.06 8.97 -8.92
CA LEU A 103 4.96 9.10 -10.08
C LEU A 103 4.23 9.10 -11.42
N SER A 104 3.15 8.34 -11.54
CA SER A 104 2.44 8.18 -12.82
C SER A 104 1.92 9.52 -13.35
N GLY A 105 1.35 10.36 -12.47
CA GLY A 105 0.87 11.70 -12.79
C GLY A 105 1.98 12.63 -13.28
N ASP A 106 3.12 12.64 -12.57
CA ASP A 106 4.26 13.49 -12.90
C ASP A 106 4.90 13.11 -14.24
N ILE A 107 5.08 11.81 -14.50
CA ILE A 107 5.66 11.34 -15.77
C ILE A 107 4.73 11.66 -16.95
N LEU A 108 3.41 11.55 -16.78
CA LEU A 108 2.45 11.95 -17.81
C LEU A 108 2.46 13.47 -18.06
N ALA A 109 2.52 14.27 -16.99
CA ALA A 109 2.66 15.71 -17.08
C ALA A 109 3.94 16.12 -17.85
N LEU A 110 5.06 15.43 -17.61
CA LEU A 110 6.32 15.63 -18.34
C LEU A 110 6.24 15.24 -19.82
N GLN A 111 5.34 14.33 -20.20
CA GLN A 111 5.02 14.03 -21.60
C GLN A 111 4.08 15.07 -22.24
N GLY A 112 3.66 16.10 -21.50
CA GLY A 112 2.66 17.07 -21.96
C GLY A 112 1.26 16.47 -22.07
N LYS A 113 1.02 15.32 -21.43
CA LYS A 113 -0.31 14.73 -21.27
C LYS A 113 -0.89 15.24 -19.96
N ALA A 114 -2.20 15.42 -19.91
CA ALA A 114 -2.84 15.61 -18.61
C ALA A 114 -2.48 14.41 -17.74
N ALA A 115 -2.07 14.65 -16.49
CA ALA A 115 -2.16 13.63 -15.47
C ALA A 115 -3.59 13.06 -15.55
N PRO A 116 -3.78 11.73 -15.43
CA PRO A 116 -5.12 11.21 -15.30
C PRO A 116 -5.74 12.01 -14.16
N LYS A 117 -6.92 12.62 -14.39
CA LYS A 117 -7.68 13.26 -13.31
C LYS A 117 -7.64 12.25 -12.18
N ALA A 118 -7.12 12.64 -11.02
CA ALA A 118 -7.06 11.78 -9.84
C ALA A 118 -8.37 11.01 -9.84
N ASP A 119 -8.30 9.71 -10.13
CA ASP A 119 -9.50 8.92 -10.17
C ASP A 119 -10.15 9.12 -8.81
N LYS A 120 -11.49 9.23 -8.81
CA LYS A 120 -12.30 9.35 -7.59
C LYS A 120 -11.60 8.56 -6.48
N PRO A 121 -11.43 9.15 -5.27
CA PRO A 121 -10.58 8.60 -4.22
C PRO A 121 -10.67 7.08 -4.27
N SER A 122 -9.53 6.42 -4.49
CA SER A 122 -9.47 4.99 -4.73
C SER A 122 -10.49 4.32 -3.83
N VAL A 123 -11.31 3.41 -4.36
CA VAL A 123 -12.29 2.69 -3.56
C VAL A 123 -11.61 2.01 -2.35
N THR A 124 -10.28 1.81 -2.40
CA THR A 124 -9.45 1.31 -1.31
C THR A 124 -9.06 2.36 -0.26
N LYS A 125 -9.14 3.67 -0.51
CA LYS A 125 -8.70 4.70 0.45
C LYS A 125 -9.45 4.63 1.78
N GLY A 126 -10.77 4.43 1.75
CA GLY A 126 -11.55 4.26 2.98
C GLY A 126 -11.15 3.00 3.75
N LEU A 127 -10.75 1.94 3.05
CA LEU A 127 -10.24 0.71 3.65
C LEU A 127 -8.82 0.90 4.21
N GLU A 128 -7.93 1.60 3.49
CA GLU A 128 -6.60 1.99 3.96
C GLU A 128 -6.67 2.86 5.22
N ASP A 129 -7.57 3.85 5.24
CA ASP A 129 -7.78 4.70 6.41
C ASP A 129 -8.31 3.88 7.61
N ALA A 130 -9.23 2.92 7.37
CA ALA A 130 -9.75 2.05 8.43
C ALA A 130 -8.69 1.08 8.98
N VAL A 131 -7.92 0.43 8.12
CA VAL A 131 -6.81 -0.46 8.51
C VAL A 131 -5.75 0.33 9.27
N LYS A 132 -5.39 1.52 8.79
CA LYS A 132 -4.45 2.40 9.48
C LYS A 132 -4.94 2.83 10.86
N ALA A 133 -6.24 3.10 11.00
CA ALA A 133 -6.85 3.43 12.29
C ALA A 133 -6.82 2.22 13.26
N ALA A 134 -6.96 1.00 12.74
CA ALA A 134 -6.91 -0.22 13.55
C ALA A 134 -5.48 -0.61 14.00
N ASN A 135 -4.45 -0.14 13.29
CA ASN A 135 -3.04 -0.35 13.67
C ASN A 135 -2.61 0.61 14.80
N VAL A 136 -3.08 0.31 16.02
CA VAL A 136 -2.71 1.03 17.25
C VAL A 136 -1.83 0.15 18.14
N GLU A 137 -0.92 0.78 18.88
CA GLU A 137 0.05 0.11 19.78
C GLU A 137 -0.63 -0.89 20.71
N GLY A 138 -1.75 -0.49 21.34
CA GLY A 138 -2.50 -1.36 22.26
C GLY A 138 -3.10 -2.63 21.65
N LEU A 139 -3.22 -2.76 20.32
CA LEU A 139 -3.61 -4.02 19.64
C LEU A 139 -2.37 -4.76 19.12
N ASN A 140 -1.45 -4.02 18.52
CA ASN A 140 -0.23 -4.59 17.91
C ASN A 140 0.68 -5.26 18.94
N ASP A 141 0.77 -4.73 20.16
CA ASP A 141 1.59 -5.30 21.23
C ASP A 141 1.07 -6.67 21.69
N TYR A 142 -0.21 -6.97 21.46
CA TYR A 142 -0.83 -8.28 21.73
C TYR A 142 -0.85 -9.19 20.51
N GLY A 143 0.04 -8.93 19.53
CA GLY A 143 0.22 -9.78 18.35
C GLY A 143 -0.88 -9.64 17.29
N LYS A 144 -1.83 -8.72 17.46
CA LYS A 144 -2.89 -8.46 16.47
C LYS A 144 -2.43 -7.42 15.46
N TRP A 145 -2.37 -7.79 14.19
CA TRP A 145 -1.86 -6.91 13.14
C TRP A 145 -2.79 -6.85 11.93
N PHE A 146 -2.86 -5.67 11.31
CA PHE A 146 -3.64 -5.46 10.10
C PHE A 146 -2.78 -4.89 8.98
N ASP A 147 -3.10 -5.27 7.75
CA ASP A 147 -2.54 -4.60 6.59
C ASP A 147 -3.48 -4.60 5.40
N VAL A 148 -3.23 -3.66 4.51
CA VAL A 148 -3.83 -3.62 3.19
C VAL A 148 -2.76 -3.33 2.16
N GLN A 149 -2.56 -4.27 1.26
CA GLN A 149 -1.52 -4.19 0.23
C GLN A 149 -2.11 -4.38 -1.15
N THR A 150 -1.44 -3.80 -2.14
CA THR A 150 -1.71 -4.08 -3.55
C THR A 150 -0.49 -4.69 -4.20
N TYR A 151 -0.69 -5.75 -4.97
CA TYR A 151 0.38 -6.42 -5.70
C TYR A 151 0.18 -6.28 -7.21
N PRO A 152 1.28 -6.14 -7.98
CA PRO A 152 1.18 -6.06 -9.44
C PRO A 152 0.74 -7.40 -10.03
N LYS A 153 0.20 -7.36 -11.25
CA LYS A 153 -0.25 -8.56 -11.99
C LYS A 153 0.85 -9.59 -12.29
N SER A 154 2.12 -9.23 -12.11
CA SER A 154 3.27 -10.14 -12.25
C SER A 154 3.41 -11.11 -11.08
N LYS A 155 2.78 -10.81 -9.93
CA LYS A 155 2.78 -11.70 -8.77
C LYS A 155 1.71 -12.77 -8.91
N SER A 156 2.09 -14.02 -8.65
CA SER A 156 1.13 -15.11 -8.48
C SER A 156 0.41 -14.99 -7.12
N ARG A 157 -0.66 -15.77 -6.94
CA ARG A 157 -1.33 -15.85 -5.63
C ARG A 157 -0.39 -16.45 -4.59
N GLU A 158 0.36 -17.46 -4.99
CA GLU A 158 1.29 -18.23 -4.16
C GLU A 158 2.48 -17.37 -3.71
N ASP A 159 3.03 -16.52 -4.59
CA ASP A 159 4.07 -15.55 -4.23
C ASP A 159 3.59 -14.55 -3.17
N ILE A 160 2.32 -14.12 -3.26
CA ILE A 160 1.71 -13.21 -2.29
C ILE A 160 1.57 -13.92 -0.95
N LEU A 161 1.10 -15.17 -0.93
CA LEU A 161 0.96 -15.93 0.31
C LEU A 161 2.30 -16.16 1.00
N ARG A 162 3.34 -16.59 0.26
CA ARG A 162 4.71 -16.73 0.80
C ARG A 162 5.22 -15.43 1.41
N THR A 163 4.98 -14.30 0.74
CA THR A 163 5.35 -12.97 1.25
C THR A 163 4.66 -12.65 2.58
N ILE A 164 3.39 -13.03 2.73
CA ILE A 164 2.59 -12.74 3.93
C ILE A 164 2.99 -13.63 5.10
N VAL A 165 3.16 -14.93 4.87
CA VAL A 165 3.55 -15.87 5.94
C VAL A 165 5.04 -15.79 6.29
N GLY A 166 5.86 -15.17 5.44
CA GLY A 166 7.29 -14.97 5.68
C GLY A 166 8.17 -16.19 5.38
N TYR A 167 7.64 -17.20 4.68
CA TYR A 167 8.35 -18.43 4.32
C TYR A 167 8.53 -18.52 2.79
N ASP A 168 9.66 -18.02 2.29
CA ASP A 168 9.97 -17.99 0.86
C ASP A 168 10.31 -19.38 0.27
N ASP A 169 10.59 -20.37 1.12
CA ASP A 169 11.01 -21.72 0.75
C ASP A 169 9.87 -22.73 0.60
N LEU A 170 8.64 -22.35 0.98
CA LEU A 170 7.45 -23.18 0.75
C LEU A 170 7.19 -23.36 -0.75
N SER A 171 6.94 -24.59 -1.16
CA SER A 171 6.42 -24.86 -2.50
C SER A 171 5.01 -24.28 -2.66
N ASP A 172 4.61 -24.07 -3.92
CA ASP A 172 3.25 -23.63 -4.25
C ASP A 172 2.18 -24.60 -3.70
N GLN A 173 2.49 -25.89 -3.55
CA GLN A 173 1.56 -26.85 -2.97
C GLN A 173 1.48 -26.67 -1.44
N GLU A 174 2.62 -26.57 -0.76
CA GLU A 174 2.66 -26.40 0.70
C GLU A 174 1.91 -25.13 1.14
N VAL A 175 2.15 -23.99 0.46
CA VAL A 175 1.45 -22.74 0.80
C VAL A 175 -0.06 -22.82 0.52
N ASN A 176 -0.49 -23.65 -0.42
CA ASN A 176 -1.91 -23.86 -0.69
C ASN A 176 -2.57 -24.74 0.35
N ASP A 177 -1.87 -25.76 0.83
CA ASP A 177 -2.37 -26.71 1.82
C ASP A 177 -2.47 -26.07 3.23
N TRP A 178 -1.75 -24.97 3.48
CA TRP A 178 -1.81 -24.21 4.74
C TRP A 178 -3.11 -23.43 4.96
N PHE A 179 -3.83 -23.09 3.89
CA PHE A 179 -4.99 -22.22 3.99
C PHE A 179 -6.26 -22.93 3.58
N SER A 180 -7.26 -22.91 4.47
CA SER A 180 -8.63 -23.13 4.06
C SER A 180 -9.12 -21.95 3.20
N SER A 181 -10.02 -22.20 2.24
CA SER A 181 -10.46 -21.17 1.29
C SER A 181 -11.98 -21.08 1.16
N THR A 182 -12.49 -19.87 1.31
CA THR A 182 -13.86 -19.48 0.96
C THR A 182 -13.84 -18.50 -0.21
N LYS A 183 -14.73 -18.63 -1.21
CA LYS A 183 -14.67 -17.81 -2.44
C LYS A 183 -15.90 -16.92 -2.65
N GLY A 184 -15.72 -15.87 -3.46
CA GLY A 184 -16.82 -15.03 -3.94
C GLY A 184 -17.43 -14.13 -2.86
N PRO A 185 -18.74 -13.81 -2.94
CA PRO A 185 -19.38 -12.94 -1.95
C PRO A 185 -19.31 -13.45 -0.50
N ALA A 186 -19.26 -14.78 -0.32
CA ALA A 186 -19.10 -15.39 0.99
C ALA A 186 -17.74 -15.06 1.62
N ALA A 187 -16.67 -14.90 0.81
CA ALA A 187 -15.35 -14.51 1.31
C ALA A 187 -15.35 -13.13 1.96
N VAL A 188 -15.95 -12.14 1.29
CA VAL A 188 -16.04 -10.77 1.80
C VAL A 188 -16.89 -10.70 3.06
N LYS A 189 -17.99 -11.46 3.08
CA LYS A 189 -18.85 -11.56 4.25
C LYS A 189 -18.11 -12.23 5.43
N GLY A 190 -17.46 -13.37 5.18
CA GLY A 190 -16.71 -14.13 6.19
C GLY A 190 -15.61 -13.30 6.82
N PHE A 191 -14.80 -12.60 6.02
CA PHE A 191 -13.75 -11.72 6.56
C PHE A 191 -14.34 -10.63 7.48
N ALA A 192 -15.43 -10.01 7.05
CA ALA A 192 -16.11 -8.99 7.85
C ALA A 192 -16.79 -9.55 9.11
N GLU A 193 -17.15 -10.83 9.13
CA GLU A 193 -17.65 -11.52 10.33
C GLU A 193 -16.48 -11.81 11.29
N ILE A 194 -15.35 -12.32 10.81
CA ILE A 194 -14.13 -12.52 11.61
C ILE A 194 -13.72 -11.23 12.32
N MET A 195 -13.65 -10.10 11.60
CA MET A 195 -13.32 -8.81 12.23
C MET A 195 -14.31 -8.44 13.35
N ARG A 196 -15.61 -8.63 13.13
CA ARG A 196 -16.62 -8.31 14.14
C ARG A 196 -16.53 -9.23 15.36
N ASP A 197 -16.19 -10.50 15.15
CA ASP A 197 -16.00 -11.48 16.21
C ASP A 197 -14.77 -11.12 17.05
N VAL A 198 -13.63 -10.81 16.42
CA VAL A 198 -12.44 -10.33 17.15
C VAL A 198 -12.75 -9.03 17.90
N GLY A 199 -13.45 -8.08 17.26
CA GLY A 199 -13.87 -6.85 17.94
C GLY A 199 -14.76 -7.10 19.16
N LYS A 200 -15.58 -8.15 19.13
CA LYS A 200 -16.39 -8.56 20.28
C LYS A 200 -15.52 -9.18 21.38
N GLU A 201 -14.53 -10.00 21.03
CA GLU A 201 -13.58 -10.55 21.99
C GLU A 201 -12.79 -9.44 22.70
N GLU A 202 -12.31 -8.43 21.95
CA GLU A 202 -11.62 -7.27 22.53
C GLU A 202 -12.53 -6.44 23.45
N LEU A 203 -13.83 -6.34 23.14
CA LEU A 203 -14.81 -5.70 24.01
C LEU A 203 -14.96 -6.44 25.36
N GLU A 204 -14.91 -7.78 25.33
CA GLU A 204 -15.09 -8.63 26.51
C GLU A 204 -13.82 -8.74 27.36
N ASN A 205 -12.64 -8.69 26.73
CA ASN A 205 -11.36 -8.98 27.39
C ASN A 205 -10.62 -7.74 27.89
N ARG A 206 -10.89 -6.53 27.37
CA ARG A 206 -10.16 -5.32 27.77
C ARG A 206 -10.73 -4.65 29.01
N GLU A 207 -9.84 -4.13 29.84
CA GLU A 207 -10.21 -3.31 30.99
C GLU A 207 -10.76 -1.94 30.55
N VAL A 208 -11.69 -1.40 31.34
CA VAL A 208 -12.40 -0.15 31.02
C VAL A 208 -11.49 1.08 31.09
N ASP A 209 -10.44 1.01 31.90
CA ASP A 209 -9.56 2.14 32.23
C ASP A 209 -8.30 2.23 31.34
N GLU A 210 -8.16 1.37 30.33
CA GLU A 210 -7.07 1.45 29.36
C GLU A 210 -7.29 2.57 28.31
N PRO A 211 -6.20 3.20 27.80
CA PRO A 211 -6.30 4.19 26.73
C PRO A 211 -7.02 3.69 25.46
N LEU A 212 -6.93 2.39 25.19
CA LEU A 212 -7.74 1.69 24.19
C LEU A 212 -8.65 0.70 24.93
N ASN A 213 -9.82 1.17 25.37
CA ASN A 213 -10.80 0.31 26.01
C ASN A 213 -11.49 -0.62 24.99
N GLY A 214 -12.25 -1.59 25.50
CA GLY A 214 -12.94 -2.59 24.68
C GLY A 214 -13.90 -2.02 23.64
N GLU A 215 -14.64 -0.94 23.98
CA GLU A 215 -15.54 -0.28 23.03
C GLU A 215 -14.78 0.36 21.86
N ALA A 216 -13.67 1.05 22.17
CA ALA A 216 -12.82 1.67 21.16
C ALA A 216 -12.15 0.61 20.27
N ALA A 217 -11.63 -0.48 20.85
CA ALA A 217 -11.08 -1.60 20.10
C ALA A 217 -12.13 -2.19 19.16
N LYS A 218 -13.32 -2.53 19.66
CA LYS A 218 -14.41 -3.06 18.83
C LYS A 218 -14.75 -2.15 17.66
N ALA A 219 -14.82 -0.84 17.89
CA ALA A 219 -15.13 0.13 16.84
C ALA A 219 -14.08 0.14 15.71
N LEU A 220 -12.81 -0.12 16.02
CA LEU A 220 -11.75 -0.24 15.01
C LEU A 220 -11.98 -1.46 14.11
N PHE A 221 -12.23 -2.63 14.69
CA PHE A 221 -12.52 -3.85 13.96
C PHE A 221 -13.82 -3.75 13.13
N ASP A 222 -14.90 -3.21 13.70
CA ASP A 222 -16.15 -2.94 12.98
C ASP A 222 -15.90 -1.99 11.79
N GLY A 223 -15.05 -0.97 11.98
CA GLY A 223 -14.64 -0.03 10.93
C GLY A 223 -13.92 -0.71 9.77
N VAL A 224 -13.03 -1.66 10.05
CA VAL A 224 -12.37 -2.49 9.03
C VAL A 224 -13.41 -3.38 8.33
N ALA A 225 -14.27 -4.07 9.07
CA ALA A 225 -15.32 -4.95 8.53
C ALA A 225 -16.24 -4.20 7.53
N ASP A 226 -16.74 -3.04 7.93
CA ASP A 226 -17.62 -2.20 7.12
C ASP A 226 -16.90 -1.66 5.88
N SER A 227 -15.63 -1.27 6.03
CA SER A 227 -14.83 -0.76 4.92
C SER A 227 -14.53 -1.86 3.90
N VAL A 228 -14.23 -3.08 4.34
CA VAL A 228 -14.08 -4.25 3.46
C VAL A 228 -15.36 -4.49 2.66
N GLN A 229 -16.53 -4.51 3.31
CA GLN A 229 -17.81 -4.75 2.63
C GLN A 229 -18.15 -3.66 1.61
N LYS A 230 -17.76 -2.41 1.87
CA LYS A 230 -17.96 -1.28 0.94
C LYS A 230 -16.96 -1.30 -0.22
N SER A 231 -15.70 -1.65 0.05
CA SER A 231 -14.60 -1.49 -0.91
C SER A 231 -14.36 -2.72 -1.77
N VAL A 232 -14.57 -3.92 -1.24
CA VAL A 232 -14.35 -5.19 -1.93
C VAL A 232 -15.68 -5.70 -2.49
N VAL A 233 -16.05 -5.22 -3.68
CA VAL A 233 -17.32 -5.59 -4.35
C VAL A 233 -17.07 -6.74 -5.33
N PRO A 234 -17.51 -8.00 -5.04
CA PRO A 234 -17.18 -9.18 -5.86
C PRO A 234 -17.53 -9.02 -7.35
N ALA A 235 -18.66 -8.40 -7.66
CA ALA A 235 -19.10 -8.18 -9.05
C ALA A 235 -18.16 -7.26 -9.87
N LYS A 236 -17.26 -6.52 -9.21
CA LYS A 236 -16.26 -5.66 -9.85
C LYS A 236 -14.89 -6.33 -9.97
N LEU A 237 -14.73 -7.56 -9.48
CA LEU A 237 -13.47 -8.29 -9.40
C LEU A 237 -13.45 -9.47 -10.37
N LYS A 238 -12.26 -9.98 -10.68
CA LYS A 238 -12.08 -11.28 -11.38
C LYS A 238 -12.28 -12.45 -10.44
N GLY A 239 -11.89 -12.28 -9.18
CA GLY A 239 -12.05 -13.26 -8.12
C GLY A 239 -11.79 -12.61 -6.77
N VAL A 240 -12.35 -13.20 -5.73
CA VAL A 240 -12.07 -12.85 -4.34
C VAL A 240 -12.15 -14.12 -3.51
N GLU A 241 -11.19 -14.28 -2.60
CA GLU A 241 -11.05 -15.45 -1.74
C GLU A 241 -10.69 -14.97 -0.34
N LEU A 242 -11.27 -15.61 0.66
CA LEU A 242 -10.87 -15.54 2.05
C LEU A 242 -10.04 -16.80 2.29
N LEU A 243 -8.85 -16.60 2.84
CA LEU A 243 -7.90 -17.64 3.17
C LEU A 243 -7.68 -17.58 4.68
N GLU A 244 -7.89 -18.70 5.36
CA GLU A 244 -7.80 -18.78 6.81
C GLU A 244 -6.82 -19.89 7.17
N HIS A 245 -5.90 -19.54 8.07
CA HIS A 245 -4.94 -20.43 8.71
C HIS A 245 -5.07 -20.23 10.21
N SER A 246 -5.13 -21.31 10.98
CA SER A 246 -5.38 -21.24 12.42
C SER A 246 -4.17 -21.68 13.23
N ILE A 247 -4.01 -21.12 14.43
CA ILE A 247 -2.98 -21.54 15.41
C ILE A 247 -3.07 -23.05 15.72
N ALA A 248 -4.25 -23.67 15.58
CA ALA A 248 -4.39 -25.11 15.80
C ALA A 248 -3.63 -25.95 14.75
N GLU A 249 -3.24 -25.37 13.63
CA GLU A 249 -2.56 -26.05 12.52
C GLU A 249 -1.04 -26.04 12.69
N ASP A 250 -0.43 -24.95 13.17
CA ASP A 250 1.03 -24.82 13.29
C ASP A 250 1.54 -24.42 14.70
N GLY A 251 0.66 -23.94 15.58
CA GLY A 251 0.99 -23.51 16.93
C GLY A 251 1.48 -22.06 17.08
N ASP A 252 1.53 -21.29 15.99
CA ASP A 252 2.20 -19.99 15.96
C ASP A 252 1.22 -18.83 15.71
N THR A 253 0.67 -18.71 14.49
CA THR A 253 -0.03 -17.49 14.06
C THR A 253 -1.35 -17.81 13.38
N ALA A 254 -2.44 -17.16 13.79
CA ALA A 254 -3.67 -17.22 13.01
C ALA A 254 -3.63 -16.13 11.93
N HIS A 255 -3.97 -16.50 10.70
CA HIS A 255 -4.10 -15.56 9.59
C HIS A 255 -5.50 -15.60 9.02
N SER A 256 -6.08 -14.43 8.78
CA SER A 256 -7.26 -14.26 7.93
C SER A 256 -6.92 -13.30 6.82
N LEU A 257 -6.93 -13.78 5.58
CA LEU A 257 -6.49 -13.03 4.40
C LEU A 257 -7.62 -12.94 3.39
N LEU A 258 -8.09 -11.72 3.10
CA LEU A 258 -9.00 -11.48 1.99
C LEU A 258 -8.20 -11.05 0.76
N ILE A 259 -8.05 -11.94 -0.21
CA ILE A 259 -7.35 -11.67 -1.48
C ILE A 259 -8.33 -11.46 -2.62
N ALA A 260 -8.19 -10.34 -3.32
CA ALA A 260 -9.05 -9.93 -4.42
C ALA A 260 -8.23 -9.68 -5.69
N LYS A 261 -8.54 -10.41 -6.77
CA LYS A 261 -7.98 -10.16 -8.09
C LYS A 261 -8.81 -9.12 -8.84
N LYS A 262 -8.22 -7.97 -9.15
CA LYS A 262 -8.86 -6.89 -9.89
C LYS A 262 -8.98 -7.22 -11.37
N LYS A 263 -9.80 -6.47 -12.12
CA LYS A 263 -10.02 -6.71 -13.56
C LYS A 263 -8.76 -6.56 -14.42
N ASP A 264 -7.80 -5.77 -13.97
CA ASP A 264 -6.50 -5.58 -14.62
C ASP A 264 -5.44 -6.63 -14.23
N ASP A 265 -5.86 -7.69 -13.53
CA ASP A 265 -5.03 -8.77 -12.97
C ASP A 265 -4.12 -8.38 -11.80
N SER A 266 -4.13 -7.12 -11.35
CA SER A 266 -3.49 -6.77 -10.09
C SER A 266 -4.27 -7.32 -8.89
N TRP A 267 -3.64 -7.33 -7.72
CA TRP A 267 -4.21 -7.86 -6.49
C TRP A 267 -4.43 -6.76 -5.47
N LEU A 268 -5.47 -6.95 -4.65
CA LEU A 268 -5.68 -6.26 -3.38
C LEU A 268 -5.73 -7.34 -2.31
N VAL A 269 -5.00 -7.17 -1.22
CA VAL A 269 -5.00 -8.07 -0.08
C VAL A 269 -5.31 -7.28 1.17
N VAL A 270 -6.22 -7.79 1.98
CA VAL A 270 -6.44 -7.33 3.35
C VAL A 270 -6.04 -8.48 4.26
N SER A 271 -5.10 -8.24 5.16
CA SER A 271 -4.63 -9.25 6.10
C SER A 271 -4.97 -8.84 7.52
N TYR A 272 -5.44 -9.82 8.28
CA TYR A 272 -5.44 -9.81 9.73
C TYR A 272 -4.58 -10.97 10.21
N SER A 273 -3.78 -10.73 11.24
CA SER A 273 -2.97 -11.77 11.88
C SER A 273 -3.07 -11.63 13.38
N ASP A 274 -3.05 -12.76 14.07
CA ASP A 274 -3.17 -12.85 15.52
C ASP A 274 -2.13 -13.81 16.06
N PHE A 275 -1.18 -13.28 16.83
CA PHE A 275 -0.13 -14.02 17.49
C PHE A 275 -0.38 -14.02 19.00
N PRO A 276 -0.96 -15.09 19.59
CA PRO A 276 -1.22 -15.14 21.02
C PRO A 276 0.09 -15.37 21.77
N PHE A 277 0.58 -14.34 22.46
CA PHE A 277 1.65 -14.45 23.45
C PHE A 277 1.08 -14.57 24.88
#